data_AF-A0A8C5A783-F1
#
_entry.id   AF-A0A8C5A783-F1
#
_cell.length_a   1.000
_cell.length_b   1.000
_cell.length_c   1.000
_cell.angle_alpha   90.00
_cell.angle_beta   90.00
_cell.angle_gamma   90.00
#
_symmetry.space_group_name_H-M   'P 1'
#
loop_
_entity.id
_entity.type
_entity.pdbx_description
1 polymer ?
#
loop_
_entity_poly.entity_id
_entity_poly.type
_entity_poly.pdbx_seq_one_letter_code
_entity_poly.pdbx_strand_id
1 'polypeptide(L)'
;MAFFGITNLGYQNPIGDQMITPRGAPYPNQLYRVPLTDNQRYGWSVTKTEGPEPWTQMKRFPRQNSEMTNFVKAMMLTDPDFSLF
;
A
#
# COMPACT_ATOMS: atom_id res chain seq x y z
N MET A 1 -12.45 -35.37 -15.20
CA MET A 1 -10.99 -35.53 -15.34
C MET A 1 -10.33 -34.34 -14.67
N ALA A 2 -9.52 -34.57 -13.64
CA ALA A 2 -8.76 -33.52 -12.94
C ALA A 2 -7.32 -34.00 -12.83
N PHE A 3 -6.38 -33.32 -13.50
CA PHE A 3 -4.91 -33.41 -13.36
C PHE A 3 -4.40 -32.22 -14.22
N PHE A 4 -3.70 -31.19 -13.74
CA PHE A 4 -2.58 -31.15 -12.80
C PHE A 4 -2.48 -29.78 -12.09
N GLY A 5 -2.03 -29.78 -10.83
CA GLY A 5 -1.33 -28.62 -10.26
C GLY A 5 -2.01 -27.86 -9.11
N ILE A 6 -2.83 -28.52 -8.30
CA ILE A 6 -3.24 -28.02 -6.98
C ILE A 6 -2.00 -28.03 -6.07
N THR A 7 -1.24 -26.95 -6.01
CA THR A 7 -0.47 -26.50 -4.82
C THR A 7 0.15 -25.13 -5.13
N ASN A 8 -0.68 -24.09 -5.14
CA ASN A 8 -0.36 -22.79 -4.55
C ASN A 8 -1.68 -22.02 -4.48
N LEU A 9 -2.32 -22.23 -3.33
CA LEU A 9 -3.59 -21.66 -2.95
C LEU A 9 -3.58 -20.13 -3.11
N GLY A 10 -4.57 -19.60 -3.83
CA GLY A 10 -5.48 -18.60 -3.27
C GLY A 10 -4.92 -17.28 -2.71
N TYR A 11 -3.72 -16.82 -3.07
CA TYR A 11 -3.25 -15.49 -2.68
C TYR A 11 -3.49 -14.45 -3.79
N GLN A 12 -4.76 -14.28 -4.17
CA GLN A 12 -5.21 -13.13 -4.95
C GLN A 12 -5.48 -11.95 -4.00
N ASN A 13 -4.49 -11.55 -3.19
CA ASN A 13 -4.57 -10.38 -2.31
C ASN A 13 -3.38 -9.46 -2.60
N PRO A 14 -3.51 -8.47 -3.50
CA PRO A 14 -2.41 -7.56 -3.82
C PRO A 14 -1.93 -6.74 -2.60
N ILE A 15 -2.72 -6.69 -1.53
CA ILE A 15 -2.43 -5.95 -0.29
C ILE A 15 -1.76 -6.83 0.78
N GLY A 16 -2.12 -8.12 0.87
CA GLY A 16 -1.60 -9.04 1.89
C GLY A 16 -0.18 -9.55 1.59
N ASP A 17 0.16 -9.74 0.31
CA ASP A 17 1.47 -10.25 -0.10
C ASP A 17 2.62 -9.25 0.11
N GLN A 18 2.31 -7.94 0.16
CA GLN A 18 3.30 -6.94 0.58
C GLN A 18 3.61 -6.99 2.08
N MET A 19 2.73 -7.61 2.88
CA MET A 19 2.92 -7.78 4.32
C MET A 19 3.60 -9.11 4.67
N ILE A 20 3.54 -10.11 3.78
CA ILE A 20 4.04 -11.48 3.98
C ILE A 20 5.33 -11.77 3.21
N THR A 21 5.80 -10.88 2.35
CA THR A 21 7.12 -11.06 1.73
C THR A 21 8.18 -11.01 2.84
N PRO A 22 8.89 -12.13 3.11
CA PRO A 22 9.98 -12.11 4.09
C PRO A 22 10.95 -11.02 3.63
N ARG A 23 11.42 -10.18 4.57
CA ARG A 23 12.36 -9.09 4.30
C ARG A 23 13.54 -9.63 3.46
N GLY A 24 13.49 -9.46 2.13
CA GLY A 24 14.50 -9.97 1.21
C GLY A 24 14.01 -10.81 0.02
N ALA A 25 12.73 -11.17 -0.09
CA ALA A 25 12.22 -11.81 -1.30
C ALA A 25 12.17 -10.81 -2.49
N PRO A 26 12.61 -11.20 -3.69
CA PRO A 26 12.65 -10.33 -4.86
C PRO A 26 11.23 -9.97 -5.33
N TYR A 27 11.07 -8.71 -5.75
CA TYR A 27 9.80 -8.22 -6.30
C TYR A 27 9.50 -8.87 -7.65
N PRO A 28 8.22 -9.01 -8.06
CA PRO A 28 7.86 -9.66 -9.32
C PRO A 28 8.54 -9.09 -10.57
N ASN A 29 8.80 -7.79 -10.61
CA ASN A 29 9.51 -7.10 -11.70
C ASN A 29 11.02 -7.42 -11.75
N GLN A 30 11.59 -8.00 -10.70
CA GLN A 30 12.96 -8.52 -10.67
C GLN A 30 13.05 -9.97 -11.12
N LEU A 31 11.95 -10.72 -11.00
CA LEU A 31 11.86 -12.14 -11.37
C LEU A 31 11.43 -12.33 -12.83
N TYR A 32 10.50 -11.50 -13.30
CA TYR A 32 9.89 -11.64 -14.61
C TYR A 32 10.12 -10.39 -15.45
N ARG A 33 10.30 -10.58 -16.76
CA ARG A 33 10.48 -9.47 -17.72
C ARG A 33 9.16 -8.75 -18.03
N VAL A 34 8.04 -9.45 -17.92
CA VAL A 34 6.70 -8.95 -18.23
C VAL A 34 5.72 -9.34 -17.11
N PRO A 35 4.70 -8.51 -16.82
CA PRO A 35 3.70 -8.86 -15.83
C PRO A 35 2.88 -10.06 -16.32
N LEU A 36 2.75 -11.07 -15.45
CA LEU A 36 2.04 -12.32 -15.74
C LEU A 36 0.52 -12.15 -15.58
N THR A 37 0.10 -11.21 -14.74
CA THR A 37 -1.30 -10.88 -14.50
C THR A 37 -1.57 -9.40 -14.75
N ASP A 38 -2.82 -9.05 -15.05
CA ASP A 38 -3.22 -7.66 -15.29
C ASP A 38 -2.98 -6.77 -14.05
N ASN A 39 -3.22 -7.32 -12.86
CA ASN A 39 -2.97 -6.63 -11.60
C ASN A 39 -1.50 -6.30 -11.36
N GLN A 40 -0.56 -7.10 -11.91
CA GLN A 40 0.87 -6.81 -11.82
C GLN A 40 1.29 -5.63 -12.69
N ARG A 41 0.44 -5.16 -13.63
CA ARG A 41 0.75 -3.97 -14.43
C ARG A 41 0.76 -2.70 -13.59
N TYR A 42 -0.07 -2.64 -12.55
CA TYR A 42 -0.08 -1.50 -11.63
C TYR A 42 1.21 -1.45 -10.82
N GLY A 43 1.92 -0.33 -10.90
CA GLY A 43 3.18 -0.15 -10.18
C GLY A 43 4.32 -1.06 -10.64
N TRP A 44 4.19 -1.75 -11.79
CA TRP A 44 5.24 -2.64 -12.33
C TRP A 44 6.61 -1.97 -12.45
N SER A 45 6.59 -0.70 -12.88
CA SER A 45 7.77 0.15 -13.06
C SER A 45 8.18 0.90 -11.80
N VAL A 46 7.45 0.76 -10.69
CA VAL A 46 7.80 1.42 -9.43
C VAL A 46 8.76 0.50 -8.68
N THR A 47 10.06 0.75 -8.81
CA THR A 47 11.08 0.03 -8.04
C THR A 47 11.28 0.73 -6.70
N LYS A 48 11.57 -0.04 -5.63
CA LYS A 48 11.88 0.54 -4.31
C LYS A 48 13.26 1.23 -4.29
N THR A 49 14.13 0.83 -5.21
CA THR A 49 15.52 1.29 -5.31
C THR A 49 15.61 2.67 -5.95
N GLU A 50 14.74 2.94 -6.93
CA GLU A 50 14.67 4.22 -7.61
C GLU A 50 13.61 5.07 -6.90
N GLY A 51 14.06 6.14 -6.23
CA GLY A 51 13.15 7.12 -5.65
C GLY A 51 12.24 7.73 -6.72
N PRO A 52 11.23 8.53 -6.31
CA PRO A 52 10.36 9.19 -7.28
C PRO A 52 11.20 9.99 -8.27
N GLU A 53 10.87 9.84 -9.55
CA GLU A 53 11.57 10.50 -10.66
C GLU A 53 11.76 11.99 -10.38
N PRO A 54 12.95 12.59 -10.62
CA PRO A 54 13.24 13.97 -10.23
C PRO A 54 12.21 14.99 -10.75
N TRP A 55 11.69 14.78 -11.96
CA TRP A 55 10.68 15.63 -12.57
C TRP A 55 9.28 15.47 -11.97
N THR A 56 9.01 14.37 -11.26
CA THR A 56 7.76 14.16 -10.50
C THR A 56 7.82 14.74 -9.09
N GLN A 57 9.02 15.11 -8.61
CA GLN A 57 9.19 15.62 -7.26
C GLN A 57 8.68 17.06 -7.17
N MET A 58 7.73 17.27 -6.26
CA MET A 58 7.20 18.59 -5.94
C MET A 58 7.11 18.74 -4.43
N LYS A 59 7.31 19.96 -3.92
CA LYS A 59 7.13 20.25 -2.50
C LYS A 59 5.65 20.12 -2.15
N ARG A 60 5.30 19.04 -1.43
CA ARG A 60 3.94 18.83 -0.93
C ARG A 60 3.80 19.47 0.46
N PHE A 61 2.66 20.10 0.69
CA PHE A 61 2.26 20.62 1.99
C PHE A 61 0.99 19.89 2.43
N PRO A 62 1.10 18.65 2.90
CA PRO A 62 -0.06 17.91 3.37
C PRO A 62 -0.72 18.69 4.53
N ARG A 63 -2.05 18.65 4.59
CA ARG A 63 -2.78 19.26 5.71
C ARG A 63 -2.35 18.60 7.01
N GLN A 64 -1.71 19.35 7.89
CA GLN A 64 -1.43 18.92 9.25
C GLN A 64 -2.55 19.41 10.15
N ASN A 65 -3.06 18.53 11.01
CA ASN A 65 -4.08 18.92 11.98
C ASN A 65 -3.42 19.75 13.09
N SER A 66 -4.08 20.80 13.55
CA SER A 66 -3.63 21.54 14.73
C SER A 66 -3.82 20.73 16.01
N GLU A 67 -3.12 21.09 17.07
CA GLU A 67 -3.31 20.52 18.42
C GLU A 67 -4.78 20.59 18.85
N MET A 68 -5.46 21.72 18.59
CA MET A 68 -6.89 21.87 18.86
C MET A 68 -7.73 20.88 18.04
N THR A 69 -7.40 20.66 16.76
CA THR A 69 -8.11 19.68 15.92
C THR A 69 -7.91 18.25 16.45
N ASN A 70 -6.70 17.93 16.91
CA ASN A 70 -6.40 16.62 17.48
C ASN A 70 -7.12 16.44 18.84
N PHE A 71 -7.15 17.47 19.67
CA PHE A 71 -7.89 17.48 20.94
C PHE A 71 -9.40 17.28 20.72
N VAL A 72 -9.98 18.02 19.78
CA VAL A 72 -11.41 17.89 19.44
C VAL A 72 -11.73 16.48 18.96
N LYS A 73 -10.87 15.90 18.11
CA LYS A 73 -11.02 14.50 17.68
C LYS A 73 -10.93 13.53 18.86
N ALA A 74 -10.04 13.77 19.81
CA ALA A 74 -9.94 12.95 21.01
C ALA A 74 -11.22 13.03 21.86
N MET A 75 -11.74 14.23 22.09
CA MET A 75 -12.96 14.44 22.86
C MET A 75 -14.21 13.88 22.18
N MET A 76 -14.33 14.03 20.85
CA MET A 76 -15.41 13.40 20.08
C MET A 76 -15.39 11.86 20.15
N LEU A 77 -14.23 11.24 20.40
CA LEU A 77 -14.12 9.79 20.55
C LEU A 77 -14.42 9.32 21.98
N THR A 78 -14.17 10.16 22.98
CA THR A 78 -14.40 9.81 24.40
C THR A 78 -15.81 10.11 24.85
N ASP A 79 -16.35 11.26 24.46
CA ASP A 79 -17.59 11.80 25.00
C ASP A 79 -18.61 12.01 23.86
N PRO A 80 -19.75 11.27 23.88
CA PRO A 80 -20.75 11.35 22.81
C PRO A 80 -21.53 12.69 22.79
N ASP A 81 -21.55 13.41 23.91
CA ASP A 81 -22.23 14.70 24.06
C ASP A 81 -21.29 15.90 23.83
N PHE A 82 -20.02 15.65 23.45
CA PHE A 82 -19.07 16.72 23.19
C PHE A 82 -19.42 17.46 21.89
N SER A 83 -19.74 18.75 21.99
CA SER A 83 -19.92 19.64 20.84
C SER A 83 -18.96 20.82 20.89
N LEU A 84 -18.42 21.19 19.73
CA LEU A 84 -17.75 22.46 19.55
C LEU A 84 -18.80 23.45 19.04
N PHE A 85 -19.47 24.11 20.00
CA PHE A 85 -20.67 24.96 19.88
C PHE A 85 -22.00 24.21 19.76
#